data_AF-A0A133V942-F1
#
_entry.id   AF-A0A133V942-F1
#
_cell.length_a   1.000
_cell.length_b   1.000
_cell.length_c   1.000
_cell.angle_alpha   90.00
_cell.angle_beta   90.00
_cell.angle_gamma   90.00
#
_symmetry.space_group_name_H-M   'P 1'
#
loop_
_entity.id
_entity.type
_entity.pdbx_description
1 polymer ?
#
loop_
_entity_poly.entity_id
_entity_poly.type
_entity_poly.pdbx_seq_one_letter_code
_entity_poly.pdbx_strand_id
1 'polypeptide(L)' 'VRGERKELYNMEVDPEEKVNVYRDEKEVAERLESMLRESHPQRRKSAVGPEPRLDSEVKKRLEDLGYY' A
#
# COMPACT_ATOMS: atom_id res chain seq x y z
N VAL A 1 -9.83 10.39 -16.99
CA VAL A 1 -9.62 9.13 -16.25
C VAL A 1 -8.12 8.92 -16.14
N ARG A 2 -7.51 9.16 -14.97
CA ARG A 2 -6.09 8.83 -14.75
C ARG A 2 -6.02 7.31 -14.71
N GLY A 3 -5.63 6.68 -15.82
CA GLY A 3 -5.36 5.25 -15.86
C GLY A 3 -4.23 4.96 -14.87
N GLU A 4 -4.50 4.09 -13.91
CA GLU A 4 -3.50 3.64 -12.93
C GLU A 4 -2.32 3.06 -13.71
N ARG A 5 -1.15 3.70 -13.60
CA ARG A 5 0.08 3.15 -14.17
C ARG A 5 0.47 1.98 -13.28
N LYS A 6 0.59 0.80 -13.89
CA LYS A 6 1.08 -0.39 -13.20
C LYS A 6 2.61 -0.31 -13.05
N GLU A 7 3.09 -0.68 -11.87
CA GLU A 7 4.48 -0.56 -11.49
C GLU A 7 4.95 -1.85 -10.84
N LEU A 8 6.19 -2.25 -11.14
CA LEU A 8 6.86 -3.40 -10.53
C LEU A 8 8.32 -3.00 -10.31
N TYR A 9 8.80 -3.17 -9.08
CA TYR A 9 10.15 -2.83 -8.66
C TYR A 9 10.83 -4.05 -8.05
N ASN A 10 12.14 -4.17 -8.24
CA ASN A 10 12.94 -5.20 -7.60
C ASN A 10 13.65 -4.61 -6.37
N MET A 11 13.08 -4.86 -5.19
CA MET A 11 13.58 -4.29 -3.93
C MET A 11 14.96 -4.83 -3.49
N GLU A 12 15.43 -5.95 -4.05
CA GLU A 12 16.75 -6.50 -3.72
C GLU A 12 17.88 -5.70 -4.38
N VAL A 13 17.62 -5.17 -5.58
CA VAL A 13 18.62 -4.51 -6.43
C VAL A 13 18.38 -3.00 -6.50
N ASP A 14 17.12 -2.57 -6.39
CA ASP A 14 16.67 -1.19 -6.45
C ASP A 14 15.65 -0.89 -5.34
N PRO A 15 16.10 -0.80 -4.06
CA PRO A 15 15.24 -0.51 -2.93
C PRO A 15 14.67 0.92 -2.92
N GLU A 16 15.18 1.82 -3.77
CA GLU A 16 14.68 3.19 -3.92
C GLU A 16 13.60 3.30 -5.01
N GLU A 17 13.18 2.19 -5.63
CA GLU A 17 12.10 2.12 -6.62
C GLU A 17 12.31 3.08 -7.81
N LYS A 18 13.55 3.21 -8.28
CA LYS A 18 13.92 4.11 -9.39
C LYS A 18 13.58 3.51 -10.76
N VAL A 19 13.56 2.19 -10.88
CA VAL A 19 13.43 1.47 -12.15
C VAL A 19 12.20 0.57 -12.15
N ASN A 20 11.17 1.00 -12.88
CA ASN A 20 9.96 0.21 -13.10
C ASN A 20 10.20 -0.87 -14.17
N VAL A 21 10.18 -2.13 -13.76
CA VAL A 21 10.41 -3.31 -14.61
C VAL A 21 9.11 -4.01 -15.05
N TYR A 22 7.94 -3.41 -14.84
CA TYR A 22 6.62 -4.03 -15.11
C TYR A 22 6.47 -4.56 -16.55
N ARG A 23 7.05 -3.86 -17.54
CA ARG A 23 6.95 -4.26 -18.95
C ARG A 23 7.91 -5.39 -19.33
N ASP A 24 9.03 -5.48 -18.63
CA ASP A 24 10.12 -6.41 -18.91
C ASP A 24 9.84 -7.75 -18.20
N GLU A 25 9.30 -7.71 -16.99
CA GLU A 25 9.03 -8.87 -16.14
C GLU A 25 7.54 -9.21 -16.05
N LYS A 26 6.92 -9.49 -17.21
CA LYS A 26 5.46 -9.74 -17.31
C LYS A 26 4.98 -10.93 -16.49
N GLU A 27 5.74 -12.03 -16.47
CA GLU A 27 5.34 -13.25 -15.75
C GLU A 27 5.31 -13.01 -14.23
N VAL A 28 6.33 -12.31 -13.70
CA VAL A 28 6.39 -11.91 -12.29
C VAL A 28 5.25 -10.95 -11.96
N ALA A 29 4.98 -9.99 -12.85
CA ALA A 29 3.87 -9.05 -12.69
C ALA A 29 2.51 -9.78 -12.61
N GLU A 30 2.24 -10.73 -13.52
CA GLU A 30 0.99 -11.50 -13.53
C GLU A 30 0.85 -12.37 -12.28
N ARG A 31 1.94 -12.99 -11.81
CA ARG A 31 1.95 -13.77 -10.58
C ARG A 31 1.64 -12.89 -9.37
N LEU A 32 2.25 -11.72 -9.26
CA LEU A 32 1.99 -10.79 -8.16
C LEU A 32 0.58 -10.20 -8.23
N GLU A 33 0.07 -9.89 -9.42
CA GLU A 33 -1.33 -9.48 -9.61
C GLU A 33 -2.31 -10.59 -9.16
N SER A 34 -1.98 -11.84 -9.45
CA SER A 34 -2.77 -13.00 -9.02
C SER A 34 -2.74 -13.15 -7.51
N MET A 35 -1.56 -13.02 -6.89
CA MET A 35 -1.42 -13.01 -5.43
C MET A 35 -2.20 -11.86 -4.77
N LEU A 36 -2.20 -10.66 -5.36
CA LEU A 36 -3.00 -9.54 -4.87
C LEU A 36 -4.50 -9.88 -4.90
N ARG A 37 -4.99 -10.45 -6.01
CA ARG A 37 -6.39 -10.87 -6.15
C ARG A 37 -6.76 -11.99 -5.17
N GLU A 38 -5.88 -12.97 -4.98
CA GLU A 38 -6.09 -14.09 -4.05
C GLU A 38 -6.01 -13.65 -2.59
N SER A 39 -5.15 -12.68 -2.26
CA SER A 39 -5.04 -12.04 -0.94
C SER A 39 -6.21 -11.10 -0.60
N HIS A 40 -7.12 -10.89 -1.55
CA HIS A 40 -8.42 -10.26 -1.34
C HIS A 40 -9.58 -11.27 -1.20
N PRO A 41 -9.54 -12.31 -0.33
CA PRO A 41 -10.74 -13.05 0.00
C PRO A 41 -11.52 -12.19 0.99
N GLN A 42 -12.42 -11.35 0.45
CA GLN A 42 -13.28 -10.46 1.23
C GLN A 42 -12.48 -9.49 2.13
N ARG A 43 -12.67 -8.19 1.88
CA ARG A 43 -12.87 -7.30 3.02
C ARG A 43 -13.99 -7.93 3.84
N ARG A 44 -13.67 -8.78 4.82
CA ARG A 44 -14.40 -8.77 6.08
C ARG A 44 -14.42 -7.29 6.39
N LYS A 45 -15.60 -6.70 6.28
CA LYS A 45 -15.89 -5.42 6.90
C LYS A 45 -15.43 -5.63 8.33
N SER A 46 -14.19 -5.26 8.64
CA SER A 46 -13.80 -4.96 10.00
C SER A 46 -14.87 -3.96 10.36
N ALA A 47 -15.81 -4.38 11.21
CA ALA A 47 -16.73 -3.46 11.80
C ALA A 47 -15.88 -2.25 12.18
N VAL A 48 -16.29 -1.07 11.73
CA VAL A 48 -15.76 0.17 12.27
C VAL A 48 -16.05 0.04 13.75
N GLY A 49 -15.08 -0.50 14.49
CA GLY A 49 -15.05 -0.44 15.93
C GLY A 49 -15.11 1.05 16.25
N PRO A 50 -15.68 1.43 17.41
CA PRO A 50 -15.71 2.82 17.81
C PRO A 50 -14.30 3.39 17.60
N GLU A 51 -14.22 4.51 16.88
CA GLU A 51 -12.97 5.23 16.62
C GLU A 51 -12.09 5.11 17.87
N PRO A 52 -10.83 4.61 17.75
CA PRO A 52 -9.96 4.61 18.90
C PRO A 52 -9.86 6.08 19.31
N ARG A 53 -10.44 6.41 20.46
CA ARG A 53 -10.36 7.75 21.04
C ARG A 53 -8.87 7.99 21.23
N LEU A 54 -8.26 8.73 20.30
CA LEU A 54 -6.88 9.13 20.40
C LEU A 54 -6.74 9.85 21.73
N ASP A 55 -5.86 9.34 22.59
CA ASP A 55 -5.52 10.04 23.81
C ASP A 55 -5.00 11.44 23.44
N SER A 56 -5.36 12.42 24.25
CA SER A 56 -4.95 13.82 24.11
C SER A 56 -3.44 13.97 23.90
N GLU A 57 -2.64 13.10 24.52
CA GLU A 57 -1.18 13.08 24.34
C GLU A 57 -0.76 12.66 22.92
N VAL A 58 -1.43 11.65 22.35
CA VAL A 58 -1.14 11.17 20.99
C VAL A 58 -1.58 12.20 19.96
N LYS A 59 -2.72 12.85 20.18
CA LYS A 59 -3.20 13.93 19.31
C LYS A 59 -2.21 15.10 19.25
N LYS A 60 -1.70 15.52 20.41
CA LYS A 60 -0.72 16.61 20.48
C LYS A 60 0.59 16.25 19.78
N ARG A 61 1.08 15.02 19.93
CA ARG A 61 2.28 14.55 19.21
C ARG A 61 2.07 14.54 17.69
N LEU A 62 0.88 14.24 17.21
CA LEU A 62 0.56 14.26 15.78
C LEU A 62 0.47 15.69 15.22
N GLU A 63 -0.06 16.64 15.99
CA GLU A 63 -0.04 18.08 15.67
C GLU A 63 1.41 18.61 15.61
N ASP A 64 2.24 18.29 16.60
CA ASP A 64 3.65 18.70 16.65
C ASP A 64 4.47 18.16 15.46
N LEU A 65 4.07 17.02 14.90
CA LEU A 65 4.69 16.38 13.73
C LEU A 65 4.07 16.84 12.38
N GLY A 66 3.04 17.68 12.39
CA GLY A 66 2.41 18.25 11.20
C GLY A 66 1.46 17.30 10.44
N TYR A 67 0.94 16.26 11.11
CA TYR A 67 -0.02 15.33 10.51
C TYR A 67 -1.49 15.78 10.67
N TYR A 68 -1.76 16.83 11.45
CA TYR A 68 -3.09 17.42 11.71
C TYR A 68 -3.06 18.94 11.57
#